data_AF-B4SGP7-F1
#
_entry.id   AF-B4SGP7-F1
#
_cell.length_a   1.000
_cell.length_b   1.000
_cell.length_c   1.000
_cell.angle_alpha   90.00
_cell.angle_beta   90.00
_cell.angle_gamma   90.00
#
_symmetry.space_group_name_H-M   'P 1'
#
loop_
_entity.id
_entity.type
_entity.pdbx_description
1 polymer ?
#
loop_
_entity_poly.entity_id
_entity_poly.type
_entity_poly.pdbx_seq_one_letter_code
_entity_poly.pdbx_strand_id
1 'polypeptide(L)'
;MTQKSDVKEQAKDILEETLDREAVIVLARISEEMKLLFQAHPEPAMAKVKEIVTGFFLENGKSEQFIDDWIHTSEEYSRARGLGEQHQPKAMLSDLGVFRFMSFLRDKGLTDDQISIVLTGAVQQAASEQASQ
;
A
#
# COMPACT_ATOMS: atom_id res chain seq x y z
N MET A 1 24.42 -16.67 -0.39
CA MET A 1 23.39 -15.66 -0.05
C MET A 1 22.54 -15.45 -1.30
N THR A 2 21.46 -16.22 -1.46
CA THR A 2 20.81 -16.40 -2.79
C THR A 2 19.32 -16.08 -2.79
N GLN A 3 18.68 -15.90 -1.63
CA GLN A 3 17.21 -15.71 -1.57
C GLN A 3 16.75 -14.27 -1.82
N LYS A 4 17.58 -13.24 -1.58
CA LYS A 4 17.16 -11.83 -1.69
C LYS A 4 17.08 -11.32 -3.15
N SER A 5 17.92 -11.84 -4.04
CA SER A 5 17.87 -11.44 -5.46
C SER A 5 16.67 -12.07 -6.18
N ASP A 6 16.28 -13.27 -5.75
CA ASP A 6 15.26 -14.11 -6.37
C ASP A 6 13.85 -13.49 -6.26
N VAL A 7 13.48 -12.99 -5.08
CA VAL A 7 12.13 -12.40 -4.87
C VAL A 7 11.89 -11.14 -5.71
N LYS A 8 12.93 -10.32 -5.93
CA LYS A 8 12.80 -9.11 -6.76
C LYS A 8 12.60 -9.46 -8.24
N GLU A 9 13.34 -10.46 -8.73
CA GLU A 9 13.23 -10.95 -10.10
C GLU A 9 11.87 -11.61 -10.32
N GLN A 10 11.45 -12.48 -9.40
CA GLN A 10 10.11 -13.09 -9.41
C GLN A 10 8.97 -12.05 -9.37
N ALA A 11 9.09 -11.01 -8.53
CA ALA A 11 8.11 -9.94 -8.48
C ALA A 11 8.01 -9.19 -9.82
N LYS A 12 9.16 -8.97 -10.48
CA LYS A 12 9.21 -8.34 -11.80
C LYS A 12 8.55 -9.23 -12.86
N ASP A 13 8.88 -10.52 -12.88
CA ASP A 13 8.35 -11.48 -13.85
C ASP A 13 6.81 -11.60 -13.72
N ILE A 14 6.30 -11.71 -12.49
CA ILE A 14 4.84 -11.73 -12.22
C ILE A 14 4.15 -10.49 -12.79
N LEU A 15 4.75 -9.31 -12.60
CA LEU A 15 4.20 -8.05 -13.10
C LEU A 15 4.26 -7.99 -14.63
N GLU A 16 5.35 -8.41 -15.27
CA GLU A 16 5.49 -8.40 -16.74
C GLU A 16 4.58 -9.43 -17.43
N GLU A 17 4.32 -10.57 -16.81
CA GLU A 17 3.43 -11.61 -17.34
C GLU A 17 1.94 -11.24 -17.20
N THR A 18 1.59 -10.50 -16.15
CA THR A 18 0.17 -10.24 -15.80
C THR A 18 -0.30 -8.85 -16.20
N LEU A 19 0.59 -7.85 -16.21
CA LEU A 19 0.21 -6.46 -16.41
C LEU A 19 0.56 -5.98 -17.82
N ASP A 20 -0.45 -5.45 -18.49
CA ASP A 20 -0.24 -4.65 -19.69
C ASP A 20 0.37 -3.27 -19.36
N ARG A 21 0.76 -2.55 -20.42
CA ARG A 21 1.36 -1.20 -20.29
C ARG A 21 0.42 -0.22 -19.58
N GLU A 22 -0.90 -0.35 -19.74
CA GLU A 22 -1.86 0.54 -19.10
C GLU A 22 -1.92 0.26 -17.59
N ALA A 23 -1.86 -1.01 -17.20
CA ALA A 23 -1.83 -1.42 -15.82
C ALA A 23 -0.57 -0.93 -15.08
N VAL A 24 0.58 -0.94 -15.73
CA VAL A 24 1.82 -0.35 -15.19
C VAL A 24 1.67 1.17 -14.96
N ILE A 25 0.99 1.88 -15.87
CA ILE A 25 0.73 3.32 -15.70
C ILE A 25 -0.17 3.57 -14.48
N VAL A 26 -1.18 2.74 -14.25
CA VAL A 26 -2.06 2.85 -13.08
C VAL A 26 -1.29 2.58 -11.78
N LEU A 27 -0.44 1.56 -11.73
CA LEU A 27 0.43 1.33 -10.55
C LEU A 27 1.34 2.51 -10.26
N ALA A 28 1.99 3.06 -11.29
CA ALA A 28 2.84 4.24 -11.15
C ALA A 28 2.05 5.45 -10.62
N ARG A 29 0.81 5.61 -11.07
CA ARG A 29 -0.10 6.66 -10.58
C ARG A 29 -0.47 6.46 -9.11
N ILE A 30 -0.78 5.23 -8.68
CA ILE A 30 -1.06 4.93 -7.26
C ILE A 30 0.17 5.29 -6.41
N SER A 31 1.38 4.88 -6.82
CA SER A 31 2.64 5.25 -6.14
C SER A 31 2.80 6.76 -6.00
N GLU A 32 2.61 7.50 -7.11
CA GLU A 32 2.80 8.96 -7.12
C GLU A 32 1.76 9.67 -6.25
N GLU A 33 0.49 9.26 -6.32
CA GLU A 33 -0.56 9.81 -5.45
C GLU A 33 -0.27 9.57 -3.97
N MET A 34 0.21 8.38 -3.61
CA MET A 34 0.61 8.10 -2.23
C MET A 34 1.81 8.95 -1.80
N LYS A 35 2.80 9.12 -2.68
CA LYS A 35 3.95 10.00 -2.42
C LYS A 35 3.53 11.44 -2.21
N LEU A 36 2.64 11.97 -3.05
CA LEU A 36 2.08 13.32 -2.90
C LEU A 36 1.29 13.46 -1.59
N LEU A 37 0.52 12.45 -1.20
CA LEU A 37 -0.18 12.43 0.09
C LEU A 37 0.78 12.50 1.27
N PHE A 38 1.87 11.71 1.27
CA PHE A 38 2.89 11.78 2.33
C PHE A 38 3.66 13.10 2.33
N GLN A 39 3.88 13.71 1.16
CA GLN A 39 4.52 15.03 1.06
C GLN A 39 3.62 16.16 1.57
N ALA A 40 2.32 16.10 1.26
CA ALA A 40 1.35 17.08 1.74
C ALA A 40 1.06 16.95 3.25
N HIS A 41 1.24 15.76 3.80
CA HIS A 41 0.99 15.44 5.20
C HIS A 41 2.18 14.71 5.84
N PRO A 42 3.32 15.39 6.08
CA PRO A 42 4.51 14.75 6.64
C PRO A 42 4.30 14.26 8.09
N GLU A 43 3.45 14.97 8.84
CA GLU A 43 3.00 14.61 10.18
C GLU A 43 1.45 14.59 10.20
N PRO A 44 0.83 13.54 9.64
CA PRO A 44 -0.61 13.52 9.49
C PRO A 44 -1.29 13.39 10.86
N ALA A 45 -2.29 14.21 11.12
CA ALA A 45 -3.17 14.03 12.27
C ALA A 45 -4.19 12.93 11.99
N MET A 46 -4.56 12.15 13.01
CA MET A 46 -5.51 11.02 12.86
C MET A 46 -6.82 11.44 12.20
N ALA A 47 -7.40 12.57 12.60
CA ALA A 47 -8.63 13.09 12.02
C ALA A 47 -8.52 13.32 10.49
N LYS A 48 -7.36 13.82 10.03
CA LYS A 48 -7.13 14.07 8.60
C LYS A 48 -6.97 12.76 7.83
N VAL A 49 -6.28 11.78 8.41
CA VAL A 49 -6.13 10.45 7.77
C VAL A 49 -7.48 9.76 7.62
N LYS A 50 -8.33 9.81 8.66
CA LYS A 50 -9.70 9.28 8.58
C LYS A 50 -10.50 9.95 7.47
N GLU A 51 -10.46 11.27 7.35
CA GLU A 51 -11.12 12.01 6.26
C GLU A 51 -10.64 11.53 4.87
N ILE A 52 -9.33 11.36 4.68
CA ILE A 52 -8.75 10.88 3.42
C ILE A 52 -9.21 9.45 3.11
N VAL A 53 -9.14 8.55 4.10
CA VAL A 53 -9.56 7.14 3.97
C VAL A 53 -11.05 7.05 3.65
N THR A 54 -11.89 7.77 4.38
CA THR A 54 -13.34 7.83 4.17
C THR A 54 -13.66 8.36 2.78
N GLY A 55 -13.06 9.48 2.38
CA GLY A 55 -13.27 10.06 1.05
C GLY A 55 -12.92 9.08 -0.07
N PHE A 56 -11.75 8.44 0.02
CA PHE A 56 -11.33 7.43 -0.96
C PHE A 56 -12.36 6.28 -1.06
N PHE A 57 -12.77 5.70 0.06
CA PHE A 57 -13.66 4.55 0.02
C PHE A 57 -15.09 4.89 -0.43
N LEU A 58 -15.60 6.07 -0.07
CA LEU A 58 -16.89 6.56 -0.55
C LEU A 58 -16.88 6.78 -2.08
N GLU A 59 -15.83 7.40 -2.61
CA GLU A 59 -15.65 7.57 -4.07
C GLU A 59 -15.59 6.23 -4.82
N ASN A 60 -15.13 5.18 -4.13
CA ASN A 60 -15.07 3.81 -4.66
C ASN A 60 -16.29 2.95 -4.29
N GLY A 61 -17.39 3.59 -3.84
CA GLY A 61 -18.68 2.94 -3.61
C GLY A 61 -18.74 2.00 -2.43
N LYS A 62 -17.85 2.14 -1.44
CA LYS A 62 -17.92 1.38 -0.18
C LYS A 62 -18.93 2.00 0.79
N SER A 63 -19.52 1.16 1.64
CA SER A 63 -20.46 1.60 2.67
C SER A 63 -19.73 2.22 3.86
N GLU A 64 -20.42 3.08 4.62
CA GLU A 64 -19.90 3.66 5.87
C GLU A 64 -19.47 2.58 6.86
N GLN A 65 -20.27 1.50 7.00
CA GLN A 65 -19.91 0.36 7.85
C GLN A 65 -18.56 -0.27 7.47
N PHE A 66 -18.32 -0.48 6.17
CA PHE A 66 -17.05 -1.03 5.71
C PHE A 66 -15.88 -0.09 6.05
N ILE A 67 -16.10 1.21 5.92
CA ILE A 67 -15.08 2.23 6.20
C ILE A 67 -14.72 2.24 7.68
N ASP A 68 -15.73 2.22 8.56
CA ASP A 68 -15.55 2.17 10.00
C ASP A 68 -14.81 0.90 10.43
N ASP A 69 -15.21 -0.26 9.89
CA ASP A 69 -14.55 -1.54 10.17
C ASP A 69 -13.10 -1.54 9.69
N TRP A 70 -12.82 -0.96 8.52
CA TRP A 70 -11.47 -0.85 7.98
C TRP A 70 -10.58 0.06 8.83
N ILE A 71 -11.09 1.24 9.21
CA ILE A 71 -10.37 2.19 10.07
C ILE A 71 -10.07 1.53 11.42
N HIS A 72 -11.06 0.88 12.02
CA HIS A 72 -10.90 0.17 13.28
C HIS A 72 -9.81 -0.91 13.17
N THR A 73 -9.86 -1.73 12.13
CA THR A 73 -8.87 -2.78 11.87
C THR A 73 -7.47 -2.20 11.73
N SER A 74 -7.27 -1.11 10.98
CA SER A 74 -5.96 -0.47 10.82
C SER A 74 -5.42 0.11 12.14
N GLU A 75 -6.28 0.69 12.98
CA GLU A 75 -5.90 1.13 14.32
C GLU A 75 -5.47 -0.03 15.21
N GLU A 76 -6.25 -1.11 15.25
CA GLU A 76 -5.93 -2.31 16.03
C GLU A 76 -4.62 -2.93 15.58
N TYR A 77 -4.40 -3.02 14.27
CA TYR A 77 -3.19 -3.58 13.69
C TYR A 77 -1.95 -2.75 14.04
N SER A 78 -2.10 -1.42 14.03
CA SER A 78 -1.05 -0.50 14.46
C SER A 78 -0.70 -0.69 15.95
N ARG A 79 -1.72 -0.82 16.81
CA ARG A 79 -1.53 -1.07 18.26
C ARG A 79 -0.90 -2.44 18.51
N ALA A 80 -1.35 -3.48 17.81
CA ALA A 80 -0.82 -4.84 17.94
C ALA A 80 0.67 -4.93 17.57
N ARG A 81 1.13 -4.07 16.65
CA ARG A 81 2.55 -3.93 16.27
C ARG A 81 3.38 -3.08 17.25
N GLY A 82 2.77 -2.60 18.34
CA GLY A 82 3.44 -1.77 19.34
C GLY A 82 3.79 -0.36 18.85
N LEU A 83 3.12 0.13 17.80
CA LEU A 83 3.33 1.48 17.31
C LEU A 83 2.74 2.50 18.29
N GLY A 84 3.56 3.47 18.70
CA GLY A 84 3.10 4.61 19.49
C GLY A 84 2.02 5.41 18.74
N GLU A 85 1.12 6.05 19.49
CA GLU A 85 -0.02 6.80 18.95
C GLU A 85 0.39 7.83 17.89
N GLN A 86 1.55 8.47 18.06
CA GLN A 86 2.09 9.44 17.11
C GLN A 86 2.43 8.85 15.72
N HIS A 87 2.63 7.54 15.63
CA HIS A 87 2.96 6.85 14.37
C HIS A 87 1.73 6.20 13.70
N GLN A 88 0.62 6.06 14.43
CA GLN A 88 -0.60 5.42 13.91
C GLN A 88 -1.19 6.13 12.68
N PRO A 89 -1.26 7.48 12.60
CA PRO A 89 -1.81 8.14 11.41
C PRO A 89 -1.00 7.82 10.14
N LYS A 90 0.33 7.81 10.26
CA LYS A 90 1.23 7.49 9.14
C LYS A 90 1.12 6.01 8.73
N ALA A 91 0.98 5.12 9.72
CA ALA A 91 0.74 3.70 9.48
C ALA A 91 -0.58 3.47 8.74
N MET A 92 -1.69 4.07 9.18
CA MET A 92 -3.00 3.96 8.52
C MET A 92 -2.98 4.49 7.09
N LEU A 93 -2.31 5.62 6.84
CA LEU A 93 -2.14 6.13 5.48
C LEU A 93 -1.29 5.17 4.61
N SER A 94 -0.35 4.46 5.21
CA SER A 94 0.45 3.43 4.52
C SER A 94 -0.41 2.20 4.20
N ASP A 95 -1.24 1.76 5.15
CA ASP A 95 -2.20 0.67 4.96
C ASP A 95 -3.17 0.99 3.81
N LEU A 96 -3.62 2.25 3.70
CA LEU A 96 -4.44 2.70 2.57
C LEU A 96 -3.69 2.51 1.24
N GLY A 97 -2.43 2.93 1.17
CA GLY A 97 -1.60 2.73 -0.02
C GLY A 97 -1.48 1.25 -0.39
N VAL A 98 -1.14 0.39 0.56
CA VAL A 98 -1.04 -1.06 0.36
C VAL A 98 -2.37 -1.64 -0.11
N PHE A 99 -3.49 -1.24 0.50
CA PHE A 99 -4.82 -1.68 0.10
C PHE A 99 -5.11 -1.34 -1.37
N ARG A 100 -4.79 -0.11 -1.80
CA ARG A 100 -4.98 0.35 -3.18
C ARG A 100 -4.15 -0.47 -4.17
N PHE A 101 -2.89 -0.74 -3.82
CA PHE A 101 -2.01 -1.60 -4.60
C PHE A 101 -2.56 -3.03 -4.72
N MET A 102 -2.90 -3.66 -3.60
CA MET A 102 -3.41 -5.03 -3.57
C MET A 102 -4.71 -5.18 -4.35
N SER A 103 -5.65 -4.24 -4.15
CA SER A 103 -6.95 -4.28 -4.84
C SER A 103 -6.76 -4.20 -6.34
N PHE A 104 -5.91 -3.28 -6.82
CA PHE A 104 -5.60 -3.17 -8.23
C PHE A 104 -4.98 -4.44 -8.81
N LEU A 105 -4.00 -5.03 -8.13
CA LEU A 105 -3.35 -6.26 -8.59
C LEU A 105 -4.35 -7.44 -8.64
N ARG A 106 -5.23 -7.53 -7.64
CA ARG A 106 -6.30 -8.52 -7.60
C ARG A 106 -7.28 -8.34 -8.77
N ASP A 107 -7.66 -7.11 -9.08
CA ASP A 107 -8.54 -6.80 -10.22
C ASP A 107 -7.89 -7.16 -11.58
N LYS A 108 -6.56 -7.18 -11.63
CA LYS A 108 -5.79 -7.65 -12.80
C LYS A 108 -5.56 -9.16 -12.83
N GLY A 109 -6.11 -9.90 -11.85
CA GLY A 109 -6.10 -11.36 -11.82
C GLY A 109 -4.93 -11.98 -11.08
N LEU A 110 -4.12 -11.20 -10.36
CA LEU A 110 -3.06 -11.77 -9.52
C LEU A 110 -3.68 -12.49 -8.30
N THR A 111 -3.13 -13.66 -7.98
CA THR A 111 -3.48 -14.40 -6.78
C THR A 111 -2.89 -13.76 -5.52
N ASP A 112 -3.43 -14.10 -4.35
CA ASP A 112 -2.92 -13.58 -3.07
C ASP A 112 -1.44 -13.93 -2.85
N ASP A 113 -0.99 -15.11 -3.31
CA ASP A 113 0.42 -15.52 -3.25
C ASP A 113 1.30 -14.64 -4.15
N GLN A 114 0.86 -14.37 -5.37
CA GLN A 114 1.57 -13.48 -6.31
C GLN A 114 1.64 -12.04 -5.78
N ILE A 115 0.54 -11.53 -5.22
CA ILE A 115 0.48 -10.21 -4.59
C ILE A 115 1.47 -10.13 -3.42
N SER A 116 1.56 -11.17 -2.59
CA SER A 116 2.51 -11.23 -1.48
C SER A 116 3.96 -11.14 -1.95
N ILE A 117 4.31 -11.85 -3.03
CA ILE A 117 5.65 -11.79 -3.65
C ILE A 117 5.93 -10.38 -4.18
N VAL A 118 4.98 -9.79 -4.92
CA VAL A 118 5.10 -8.44 -5.48
C VAL A 118 5.31 -7.39 -4.39
N LEU A 119 4.51 -7.41 -3.32
CA LEU A 119 4.65 -6.49 -2.20
C LEU A 119 6.00 -6.67 -1.49
N THR A 120 6.43 -7.92 -1.28
CA THR A 120 7.72 -8.21 -0.66
C THR A 120 8.88 -7.68 -1.52
N GLY A 121 8.80 -7.85 -2.85
CA GLY A 121 9.76 -7.29 -3.79
C GLY A 121 9.82 -5.76 -3.73
N ALA A 122 8.65 -5.09 -3.69
CA ALA A 122 8.57 -3.64 -3.60
C ALA A 122 9.18 -3.09 -2.30
N VAL A 123 8.91 -3.73 -1.16
CA VAL A 123 9.50 -3.36 0.14
C VAL A 123 11.02 -3.54 0.13
N GLN A 124 11.52 -4.65 -0.45
CA GLN A 124 12.96 -4.89 -0.56
C GLN A 124 13.66 -3.86 -1.45
N GLN A 125 13.01 -3.45 -2.54
CA GLN A 125 13.53 -2.40 -3.42
C GLN A 125 13.62 -1.06 -2.69
N ALA A 126 12.54 -0.64 -2.02
CA ALA A 126 12.51 0.61 -1.27
C ALA A 126 13.58 0.65 -0.15
N ALA A 127 13.76 -0.47 0.58
CA ALA A 127 14.79 -0.58 1.60
C ALA A 127 16.22 -0.53 1.02
N SER A 128 16.42 -1.08 -0.18
CA SER A 128 17.73 -1.08 -0.86
C SER A 128 18.07 0.30 -1.42
N GLU A 129 17.09 1.04 -1.93
CA GLU A 129 17.25 2.42 -2.41
C GLU A 129 17.55 3.37 -1.23
N GLN A 130 16.94 3.16 -0.06
CA GLN A 130 17.26 3.91 1.16
C GLN A 130 18.65 3.60 1.74
N ALA A 131 19.15 2.37 1.56
CA ALA A 131 20.51 1.99 2.00
C ALA A 131 21.62 2.48 1.06
N SER A 132 21.26 2.99 -0.12
CA SER A 132 22.18 3.48 -1.15
C SER A 132 22.24 5.02 -1.21
N GLN A 133 21.55 5.71 -0.29
CA GLN A 133 21.62 7.15 -0.05
C GLN A 133 22.40 7.43 1.25
#